data_AF-A0A967GUG2-F1
#
_entry.id   AF-A0A967GUG2-F1
#
_cell.length_a   1.000
_cell.length_b   1.000
_cell.length_c   1.000
_cell.angle_alpha   90.00
_cell.angle_beta   90.00
_cell.angle_gamma   90.00
#
_symmetry.space_group_name_H-M   'P 1'
#
loop_
_entity.id
_entity.type
_entity.pdbx_description
1 polymer ?
#
loop_
_entity_poly.entity_id
_entity_poly.type
_entity_poly.pdbx_seq_one_letter_code
_entity_poly.pdbx_strand_id
1 'polypeptide(L)'
;MTATVSLCLLAPVRAQQADAAPDANSGLEAVTELAIPEIEYPKPVTEQQRKAATKHTEGSRKLAVEQDELSADVVELIEEQTNEKVIQLLEEVEEIMAEVIGSLDETNTGGETIAAETEIIEKIFEAAQQRA
;
A
#
# COMPACT_ATOMS: atom_id res chain seq x y z
N MET A 1 14.07 34.12 -45.94
CA MET A 1 14.09 33.51 -47.30
C MET A 1 15.23 32.51 -47.35
N THR A 2 14.91 31.33 -47.86
CA THR A 2 15.72 30.11 -48.03
C THR A 2 16.75 30.21 -49.16
N ALA A 3 17.88 29.51 -49.02
CA ALA A 3 18.68 28.82 -50.06
C ALA A 3 19.91 28.23 -49.33
N THR A 4 20.11 26.94 -49.06
CA THR A 4 20.05 25.68 -49.83
C THR A 4 21.15 25.53 -50.90
N VAL A 5 21.85 24.38 -50.79
CA VAL A 5 22.57 23.58 -51.81
C VAL A 5 24.05 23.92 -52.06
N SER A 6 24.96 23.00 -51.75
CA SER A 6 25.55 22.14 -52.79
C SER A 6 26.40 20.98 -52.25
N LEU A 7 26.07 19.79 -52.76
CA LEU A 7 26.70 18.49 -52.62
C LEU A 7 27.45 18.20 -53.94
N CYS A 8 28.66 17.62 -53.88
CA CYS A 8 29.23 16.60 -54.79
C CYS A 8 30.77 16.56 -54.61
N LEU A 9 31.35 15.47 -54.08
CA LEU A 9 31.81 14.24 -54.76
C LEU A 9 33.20 14.37 -55.41
N LEU A 10 34.20 13.56 -54.97
CA LEU A 10 35.05 12.66 -55.78
C LEU A 10 36.20 12.07 -54.92
N ALA A 11 36.34 10.74 -54.89
CA ALA A 11 37.54 10.01 -54.41
C ALA A 11 38.51 9.76 -55.61
N PRO A 12 39.78 9.32 -55.40
CA PRO A 12 40.04 7.87 -55.31
C PRO A 12 41.26 7.38 -54.46
N VAL A 13 41.13 6.12 -54.01
CA VAL A 13 42.10 5.02 -53.78
C VAL A 13 43.61 5.23 -54.09
N ARG A 14 44.49 4.82 -53.15
CA ARG A 14 45.63 3.90 -53.39
C ARG A 14 46.18 3.25 -52.09
N ALA A 15 46.69 2.04 -52.25
CA ALA A 15 46.88 0.98 -51.26
C ALA A 15 48.20 0.99 -50.46
N GLN A 16 48.09 0.54 -49.21
CA GLN A 16 48.90 -0.46 -48.48
C GLN A 16 50.43 -0.48 -48.62
N GLN A 17 51.13 -0.25 -47.50
CA GLN A 17 52.26 -1.09 -47.11
C GLN A 17 52.44 -1.11 -45.59
N ALA A 18 52.60 -2.33 -45.08
CA ALA A 18 52.71 -2.68 -43.67
C ALA A 18 54.07 -2.27 -43.09
N ASP A 19 54.07 -1.82 -41.85
CA ASP A 19 55.25 -1.91 -41.00
C ASP A 19 54.83 -2.29 -39.58
N ALA A 20 55.62 -3.16 -38.98
CA ALA A 20 55.28 -3.94 -37.80
C ALA A 20 55.29 -3.11 -36.50
N ALA A 21 54.45 -3.55 -35.56
CA ALA A 21 54.24 -2.94 -34.25
C ALA A 21 55.50 -2.91 -33.37
N PRO A 22 55.68 -1.88 -32.52
CA PRO A 22 56.39 -2.03 -31.26
C PRO A 22 55.42 -2.51 -30.17
N ASP A 23 55.82 -3.59 -29.52
CA ASP A 23 55.15 -4.28 -28.44
C ASP A 23 54.82 -3.35 -27.27
N ALA A 24 53.53 -3.03 -27.11
CA ALA A 24 52.97 -2.49 -25.87
C ALA A 24 52.24 -3.60 -25.11
N ASN A 25 52.92 -4.74 -24.92
CA ASN A 25 52.49 -5.76 -23.97
C ASN A 25 53.31 -5.63 -22.68
N SER A 26 53.10 -4.55 -21.94
CA SER A 26 53.50 -4.48 -20.53
C SER A 26 52.51 -3.56 -19.80
N GLY A 27 51.46 -4.14 -19.24
CA GLY A 27 50.50 -3.37 -18.44
C GLY A 27 49.09 -3.93 -18.32
N LEU A 28 48.79 -5.10 -18.88
CA LEU A 28 47.53 -5.80 -18.59
C LEU A 28 47.81 -6.99 -17.67
N GLU A 29 48.36 -6.68 -16.49
CA GLU A 29 48.39 -7.62 -15.37
C GLU A 29 46.94 -7.89 -14.96
N ALA A 30 46.50 -9.12 -15.26
CA ALA A 30 45.36 -9.83 -14.69
C ALA A 30 44.21 -8.95 -14.13
N VAL A 31 43.21 -8.67 -14.98
CA VAL A 31 41.84 -8.57 -14.47
C VAL A 31 41.45 -9.98 -14.02
N THR A 32 41.82 -10.32 -12.79
CA THR A 32 41.23 -11.45 -12.06
C THR A 32 39.72 -11.29 -12.24
N GLU A 33 39.10 -12.30 -12.83
CA GLU A 33 37.65 -12.41 -12.95
C GLU A 33 37.06 -12.28 -11.56
N LEU A 34 36.68 -11.06 -11.16
CA LEU A 34 35.96 -10.79 -9.93
C LEU A 34 34.58 -11.39 -10.15
N ALA A 35 34.45 -12.68 -9.85
CA ALA A 35 33.17 -13.36 -9.75
C ALA A 35 32.36 -12.63 -8.68
N ILE A 36 31.49 -11.72 -9.11
CA ILE A 36 30.50 -11.10 -8.22
C ILE A 36 29.63 -12.26 -7.72
N PRO A 37 29.58 -12.51 -6.41
CA PRO A 37 28.77 -13.60 -5.89
C PRO A 37 27.31 -13.35 -6.27
N GLU A 38 26.66 -14.36 -6.85
CA GLU A 38 25.23 -14.32 -7.11
C GLU A 38 24.51 -14.25 -5.76
N ILE A 39 24.00 -13.06 -5.44
CA ILE A 39 23.21 -12.81 -4.24
C ILE A 39 21.76 -13.19 -4.52
N GLU A 40 21.31 -14.29 -3.91
CA GLU A 40 19.92 -14.71 -3.97
C GLU A 40 19.08 -13.79 -3.07
N TYR A 41 18.30 -12.91 -3.69
CA TYR A 41 17.38 -12.05 -2.96
C TYR A 41 16.19 -12.87 -2.46
N PRO A 42 15.77 -12.70 -1.20
CA PRO A 42 14.56 -13.36 -0.72
C PRO A 42 13.37 -12.93 -1.59
N LYS A 43 12.45 -13.88 -1.85
CA LYS A 43 11.21 -13.55 -2.56
C LYS A 43 10.52 -12.38 -1.85
N PRO A 44 10.02 -11.38 -2.60
CA PRO A 44 9.48 -10.15 -2.02
C PRO A 44 8.27 -10.40 -1.13
N VAL A 45 7.52 -11.48 -1.36
CA VAL A 45 6.41 -11.92 -0.51
C VAL A 45 6.44 -13.45 -0.36
N THR A 46 6.48 -13.93 0.88
CA THR A 46 6.41 -15.34 1.23
C THR A 46 4.97 -15.88 1.09
N GLU A 47 4.83 -17.21 1.00
CA GLU A 47 3.49 -17.84 1.01
C GLU A 47 2.74 -17.58 2.32
N GLN A 48 3.47 -17.52 3.45
CA GLN A 48 2.89 -17.22 4.76
C GLN A 48 2.32 -15.80 4.81
N GLN A 49 3.04 -14.82 4.26
CA GLN A 49 2.55 -13.43 4.16
C GLN A 49 1.27 -13.34 3.31
N ARG A 50 1.19 -14.08 2.19
CA ARG A 50 -0.04 -14.14 1.40
C ARG A 50 -1.21 -14.73 2.18
N LYS A 51 -1.00 -15.86 2.87
CA LYS A 51 -2.02 -16.49 3.71
C LYS A 51 -2.49 -15.58 4.85
N ALA A 52 -1.57 -14.87 5.48
CA ALA A 52 -1.88 -13.91 6.53
C ALA A 52 -2.74 -12.75 6.00
N ALA A 53 -2.39 -12.19 4.83
CA ALA A 53 -3.16 -11.13 4.19
C ALA A 53 -4.59 -11.61 3.85
N THR A 54 -4.75 -12.79 3.24
CA THR A 54 -6.07 -13.35 2.95
C THR A 54 -6.90 -13.54 4.23
N LYS A 55 -6.31 -14.12 5.27
CA LYS A 55 -6.99 -14.33 6.55
C LYS A 55 -7.42 -13.00 7.20
N HIS A 56 -6.57 -11.97 7.10
CA HIS A 56 -6.90 -10.64 7.62
C HIS A 56 -8.04 -10.00 6.84
N THR A 57 -8.03 -10.07 5.50
CA THR A 57 -9.15 -9.60 4.67
C THR A 57 -10.47 -10.30 5.01
N GLU A 58 -10.45 -11.63 5.14
CA GLU A 58 -11.64 -12.40 5.52
C GLU A 58 -12.13 -12.03 6.92
N GLY A 59 -11.22 -11.91 7.88
CA GLY A 59 -11.55 -11.52 9.25
C GLY A 59 -12.13 -10.12 9.36
N SER A 60 -11.54 -9.15 8.65
CA SER A 60 -11.97 -7.76 8.66
C SER A 60 -13.38 -7.60 8.10
N ARG A 61 -13.68 -8.25 6.98
CA ARG A 61 -15.04 -8.22 6.39
C ARG A 61 -16.07 -8.93 7.25
N LYS A 62 -15.69 -10.05 7.87
CA LYS A 62 -16.57 -10.74 8.82
C LYS A 62 -16.91 -9.83 10.00
N LEU A 63 -15.92 -9.12 10.52
CA LEU A 63 -16.12 -8.15 11.59
C LEU A 63 -16.98 -6.97 11.14
N ALA A 64 -16.80 -6.46 9.92
CA ALA A 64 -17.65 -5.40 9.35
C ALA A 64 -19.13 -5.80 9.34
N VAL A 65 -19.44 -7.04 8.92
CA VAL A 65 -20.82 -7.57 8.96
C VAL A 65 -21.35 -7.67 10.39
N GLU A 66 -20.54 -8.15 11.34
CA GLU A 66 -20.93 -8.22 12.75
C GLU A 66 -21.17 -6.82 13.34
N GLN A 67 -20.42 -5.80 12.91
CA GLN A 67 -20.63 -4.41 13.32
C GLN A 67 -21.88 -3.80 12.68
N ASP A 68 -22.21 -4.16 11.44
CA ASP A 68 -23.46 -3.75 10.77
C ASP A 68 -24.71 -4.30 11.49
N GLU A 69 -24.67 -5.59 11.87
CA GLU A 69 -25.72 -6.20 12.69
C GLU A 69 -25.87 -5.48 14.03
N LEU A 70 -24.75 -5.19 14.72
CA LEU A 70 -24.78 -4.46 15.99
C LEU A 70 -25.26 -3.00 15.81
N SER A 71 -24.94 -2.37 14.69
CA SER A 71 -25.40 -1.00 14.39
C SER A 71 -26.91 -0.98 14.21
N ALA A 72 -27.51 -2.02 13.62
CA ALA A 72 -28.95 -2.15 13.55
C ALA A 72 -29.61 -2.24 14.94
N ASP A 73 -28.99 -2.97 15.88
CA ASP A 73 -29.45 -3.03 17.27
C ASP A 73 -29.37 -1.64 17.95
N VAL A 74 -28.36 -0.83 17.63
CA VAL A 74 -28.25 0.55 18.15
C VAL A 74 -29.39 1.43 17.62
N VAL A 75 -29.76 1.30 16.34
CA VAL A 75 -30.91 2.02 15.77
C VAL A 75 -32.21 1.64 16.48
N GLU A 76 -32.45 0.34 16.71
CA GLU A 76 -33.61 -0.11 17.49
C GLU A 76 -33.60 0.49 18.91
N LEU A 77 -32.44 0.50 19.57
CA LEU A 77 -32.30 1.11 20.89
C LEU A 77 -32.63 2.61 20.90
N ILE A 78 -32.23 3.36 19.86
CA ILE A 78 -32.56 4.78 19.69
C ILE A 78 -34.07 4.98 19.61
N GLU A 79 -34.76 4.19 18.78
CA GLU A 79 -36.22 4.29 18.58
C GLU A 79 -37.00 4.07 19.89
N GLU A 80 -36.48 3.25 20.80
CA GLU A 80 -37.09 2.98 22.10
C GLU A 80 -36.79 4.05 23.18
N GLN A 81 -35.79 4.90 22.97
CA GLN A 81 -35.40 5.90 23.96
C GLN A 81 -36.36 7.10 23.99
N THR A 82 -36.48 7.70 25.18
CA THR A 82 -37.20 8.97 25.39
C THR A 82 -36.32 10.04 26.04
N ASN A 83 -35.14 9.67 26.54
CA ASN A 83 -34.18 10.62 27.09
C ASN A 83 -33.36 11.23 25.95
N GLU A 84 -33.56 12.52 25.68
CA GLU A 84 -32.90 13.26 24.60
C GLU A 84 -31.37 13.15 24.63
N LYS A 85 -30.77 13.12 25.83
CA LYS A 85 -29.30 13.01 25.95
C LYS A 85 -28.80 11.60 25.61
N VAL A 86 -29.57 10.56 25.95
CA VAL A 86 -29.26 9.18 25.56
C VAL A 86 -29.42 8.99 24.06
N ILE A 87 -30.48 9.57 23.47
CA ILE A 87 -30.72 9.55 22.02
C ILE A 87 -29.51 10.14 21.29
N GLN A 88 -29.09 11.36 21.64
CA GLN A 88 -27.93 12.02 21.00
C GLN A 88 -26.65 11.18 21.08
N LEU A 89 -26.38 10.58 22.24
CA LEU A 89 -25.18 9.74 22.42
C LEU A 89 -25.25 8.47 21.55
N LEU A 90 -26.42 7.87 21.39
CA LEU A 90 -26.59 6.69 20.54
C LEU A 90 -26.59 7.04 19.04
N GLU A 91 -27.13 8.20 18.63
CA GLU A 91 -27.01 8.73 17.26
C GLU A 91 -25.53 8.97 16.88
N GLU A 92 -24.73 9.54 17.79
CA GLU A 92 -23.29 9.69 17.57
C GLU A 92 -22.58 8.33 17.49
N VAL A 93 -23.04 7.32 18.25
CA VAL A 93 -22.52 5.95 18.14
C VAL A 93 -22.82 5.36 16.76
N GLU A 94 -24.05 5.50 16.27
CA GLU A 94 -24.46 5.01 14.95
C GLU A 94 -23.60 5.62 13.83
N GLU A 95 -23.36 6.94 13.89
CA GLU A 95 -22.53 7.64 12.90
C GLU A 95 -21.10 7.09 12.86
N ILE A 96 -20.47 6.90 14.02
CA ILE A 96 -19.11 6.37 14.10
C ILE A 96 -19.08 4.88 13.70
N MET A 97 -20.11 4.11 14.04
CA MET A 97 -20.20 2.69 13.63
C MET A 97 -20.25 2.56 12.11
N ALA A 98 -20.96 3.44 11.41
CA ALA A 98 -20.98 3.45 9.95
C ALA A 98 -19.57 3.69 9.34
N GLU A 99 -18.78 4.58 9.94
CA GLU A 99 -17.39 4.82 9.52
C GLU A 99 -16.48 3.61 9.80
N VAL A 100 -16.64 2.98 10.97
CA VAL A 100 -15.88 1.77 11.35
C VAL A 100 -16.20 0.61 10.40
N ILE A 101 -17.48 0.37 10.08
CA ILE A 101 -17.90 -0.66 9.12
C ILE A 101 -17.22 -0.43 7.77
N GLY A 102 -17.25 0.80 7.26
CA GLY A 102 -16.58 1.16 6.01
C GLY A 102 -15.07 0.89 6.05
N SER A 103 -14.41 1.28 7.15
CA SER A 103 -12.98 1.02 7.35
C SER A 103 -12.65 -0.47 7.39
N LEU A 104 -13.47 -1.27 8.09
CA LEU A 104 -13.29 -2.72 8.18
C LEU A 104 -13.52 -3.42 6.83
N ASP A 105 -14.45 -2.95 6.02
CA ASP A 105 -14.68 -3.46 4.65
C ASP A 105 -13.48 -3.21 3.73
N GLU A 106 -12.81 -2.08 3.91
CA GLU A 106 -11.54 -1.72 3.25
C GLU A 106 -10.32 -2.44 3.84
N THR A 107 -10.51 -3.30 4.84
CA THR A 107 -9.43 -3.97 5.61
C THR A 107 -8.54 -3.01 6.39
N ASN A 108 -9.00 -1.79 6.62
CA ASN A 108 -8.32 -0.83 7.49
C ASN A 108 -8.65 -1.14 8.95
N THR A 109 -7.79 -1.93 9.59
CA THR A 109 -7.83 -2.20 11.04
C THR A 109 -6.72 -1.42 11.76
N GLY A 110 -6.41 -0.22 11.27
CA GLY A 110 -5.35 0.63 11.77
C GLY A 110 -5.71 1.37 13.06
N GLY A 111 -4.81 2.25 13.51
CA GLY A 111 -5.00 3.00 14.75
C GLY A 111 -6.23 3.92 14.74
N GLU A 112 -6.60 4.45 13.58
CA GLU A 112 -7.79 5.28 13.39
C GLU A 112 -9.08 4.48 13.63
N THR A 113 -9.22 3.32 12.98
CA THR A 113 -10.36 2.41 13.20
C THR A 113 -10.47 1.98 14.66
N ILE A 114 -9.35 1.64 15.30
CA ILE A 114 -9.33 1.23 16.71
C ILE A 114 -9.70 2.40 17.64
N ALA A 115 -9.30 3.62 17.31
CA ALA A 115 -9.67 4.81 18.08
C ALA A 115 -11.17 5.09 17.95
N ALA A 116 -11.73 4.97 16.76
CA ALA A 116 -13.18 5.09 16.53
C ALA A 116 -13.98 4.01 17.29
N GLU A 117 -13.54 2.75 17.28
CA GLU A 117 -14.13 1.68 18.11
C GLU A 117 -14.06 2.01 19.61
N THR A 118 -12.97 2.63 20.07
CA THR A 118 -12.84 3.06 21.46
C THR A 118 -13.83 4.17 21.79
N GLU A 119 -13.98 5.15 20.90
CA GLU A 119 -14.94 6.25 21.06
C GLU A 119 -16.39 5.72 21.13
N ILE A 120 -16.75 4.74 20.28
CA ILE A 120 -18.05 4.05 20.35
C ILE A 120 -18.29 3.49 21.76
N ILE A 121 -17.32 2.77 22.33
CA ILE A 121 -17.44 2.19 23.69
C ILE A 121 -17.63 3.28 24.74
N GLU A 122 -16.86 4.37 24.66
CA GLU A 122 -16.94 5.49 25.60
C GLU A 122 -18.31 6.17 25.56
N LYS A 123 -18.86 6.42 24.36
CA LYS A 123 -20.19 7.02 24.21
C LYS A 123 -21.31 6.09 24.68
N ILE A 124 -21.23 4.79 24.39
CA ILE A 124 -22.17 3.80 24.93
C ILE A 124 -22.13 3.80 26.46
N PHE A 125 -20.93 3.88 27.05
CA PHE A 125 -20.77 3.96 28.50
C PHE A 125 -21.36 5.25 29.08
N GLU A 126 -21.16 6.40 28.43
CA GLU A 126 -21.82 7.66 28.81
C GLU A 126 -23.34 7.53 28.74
N ALA A 127 -23.88 6.96 27.65
CA ALA A 127 -25.32 6.76 27.46
C ALA A 127 -25.91 5.86 28.57
N ALA A 128 -25.20 4.80 28.95
CA ALA A 128 -25.59 3.92 30.04
C ALA A 128 -25.64 4.65 31.40
N GLN A 129 -24.70 5.57 31.67
CA GLN A 129 -24.72 6.36 32.91
C GLN A 129 -25.89 7.35 32.98
N GLN A 130 -26.36 7.86 31.84
CA GLN A 130 -27.52 8.77 31.80
C GLN A 130 -28.87 8.04 32.04
N ARG A 131 -28.90 6.71 31.91
CA ARG A 131 -30.07 5.87 32.23
C ARG A 131 -30.13 5.44 33.70
N ALA A 132 -29.03 5.57 34.44
CA ALA A 132 -28.86 5.09 35.82
C ALA A 132 -29.40 6.06 36.88
#